data_AF-A0A4V2AMR1-F1
#
_entry.id   AF-A0A4V2AMR1-F1
#
_cell.length_a   1.000
_cell.length_b   1.000
_cell.length_c   1.000
_cell.angle_alpha   90.00
_cell.angle_beta   90.00
_cell.angle_gamma   90.00
#
_symmetry.space_group_name_H-M   'P 1'
#
loop_
_entity.id
_entity.type
_entity.pdbx_description
1 polymer ?
#
loop_
_entity_poly.entity_id
_entity_poly.type
_entity_poly.pdbx_seq_one_letter_code
_entity_poly.pdbx_strand_id
1 'polypeptide(L)'
;MQQYLSLLKHILETGADKSDRTGTGTRSVFGHQMRFNLEDGFPLVTTKKVHLKSIIYELLWFLKGDTNIAWLKENKVSIWDEWADENGDLGPVYGKQWRSWEGADGKTVDQVSDLIHQLKTNPDSRRLIISAWNVADLPHMKLMPCHCLFQFY
;
A
#
# COMPACT_ATOMS: atom_id res chain seq x y z
N MET A 1 17.04 -3.53 10.06
CA MET A 1 15.98 -4.57 10.17
C MET A 1 15.72 -5.06 11.59
N GLN A 2 16.52 -4.69 12.60
CA GLN A 2 16.21 -5.01 14.00
C GLN A 2 14.85 -4.43 14.44
N GLN A 3 14.44 -3.30 13.86
CA GLN A 3 13.12 -2.69 14.02
C GLN A 3 11.99 -3.68 13.71
N TYR A 4 12.10 -4.40 12.59
CA TYR A 4 11.11 -5.41 12.17
C TYR A 4 11.04 -6.59 13.15
N LEU A 5 12.19 -7.13 13.57
CA LEU A 5 12.23 -8.24 14.53
C LEU A 5 11.73 -7.81 15.92
N SER A 6 12.01 -6.57 16.32
CA SER A 6 11.54 -6.00 17.58
C SER A 6 10.02 -5.87 17.60
N LEU A 7 9.42 -5.43 16.48
CA LEU A 7 7.96 -5.40 16.32
C LEU A 7 7.37 -6.81 16.39
N LEU A 8 7.94 -7.79 15.67
CA LEU A 8 7.46 -9.18 15.76
C LEU A 8 7.51 -9.72 17.19
N LYS A 9 8.62 -9.50 17.89
CA LYS A 9 8.78 -9.90 19.29
C LYS A 9 7.74 -9.21 20.19
N HIS A 10 7.54 -7.90 20.03
CA HIS A 10 6.55 -7.13 20.78
C HIS A 10 5.13 -7.68 20.57
N ILE A 11 4.74 -7.96 19.32
CA ILE A 11 3.43 -8.57 19.01
C ILE A 11 3.29 -9.92 19.72
N LEU A 12 4.31 -10.78 19.65
CA LEU A 12 4.28 -12.12 20.25
C LEU A 12 4.17 -12.07 21.78
N GLU A 13 4.89 -11.15 22.43
CA GLU A 13 4.97 -11.07 23.90
C GLU A 13 3.80 -10.32 24.53
N THR A 14 3.28 -9.28 23.87
CA THR A 14 2.29 -8.37 24.50
C THR A 14 0.97 -8.25 23.73
N GLY A 15 0.85 -8.88 22.56
CA GLY A 15 -0.36 -8.79 21.76
C GLY A 15 -1.56 -9.51 22.39
N ALA A 16 -2.75 -8.95 22.21
CA ALA A 16 -3.99 -9.60 22.58
C ALA A 16 -4.44 -10.56 21.47
N ASP A 17 -4.99 -11.72 21.85
CA ASP A 17 -5.57 -12.65 20.90
C ASP A 17 -6.94 -12.13 20.42
N LYS A 18 -7.14 -12.05 19.10
CA LYS A 18 -8.34 -11.49 18.45
C LYS A 18 -8.79 -12.38 17.30
N SER A 19 -10.10 -12.53 17.13
CA SER A 19 -10.67 -13.07 15.90
C SER A 19 -10.50 -12.09 14.73
N ASP A 20 -10.54 -12.61 13.50
CA ASP A 20 -10.44 -11.83 12.27
C ASP A 20 -11.45 -12.33 11.22
N ARG A 21 -11.61 -11.58 10.12
CA ARG A 21 -12.60 -11.85 9.07
C ARG A 21 -12.37 -13.19 8.34
N THR A 22 -11.14 -13.71 8.32
CA THR A 22 -10.83 -15.00 7.70
C THR A 22 -11.13 -16.20 8.61
N GLY A 23 -11.40 -15.95 9.91
CA GLY A 23 -11.63 -17.00 10.89
C GLY A 23 -10.35 -17.69 11.40
N THR A 24 -9.17 -17.15 11.07
CA THR A 24 -7.87 -17.72 11.45
C THR A 24 -7.50 -17.40 12.90
N GLY A 25 -7.81 -16.18 13.34
CA GLY A 25 -7.34 -15.63 14.61
C GLY A 25 -5.97 -14.97 14.47
N THR A 26 -5.71 -13.97 15.31
CA THR A 26 -4.50 -13.16 15.29
C THR A 26 -4.03 -12.84 16.70
N ARG A 27 -2.72 -12.62 16.86
CA ARG A 27 -2.17 -11.88 18.00
C ARG A 27 -1.89 -10.44 17.55
N SER A 28 -2.43 -9.47 18.26
CA SER A 28 -2.56 -8.09 17.75
C SER A 28 -2.15 -7.03 18.77
N VAL A 29 -1.47 -6.00 18.28
CA VAL A 29 -1.24 -4.72 18.95
C VAL A 29 -1.82 -3.60 18.08
N PHE A 30 -2.15 -2.46 18.68
CA PHE A 30 -2.69 -1.30 17.95
C PHE A 30 -1.80 -0.08 18.16
N GLY A 31 -1.38 0.54 17.06
CA GLY A 31 -0.45 1.67 17.06
C GLY A 31 1.00 1.22 17.29
N HIS A 32 1.82 1.28 16.24
CA HIS A 32 3.25 1.05 16.34
C HIS A 32 3.98 1.92 15.31
N GLN A 33 5.23 2.28 15.59
CA GLN A 33 6.04 3.09 14.68
C GLN A 33 7.44 2.48 14.55
N MET A 34 7.91 2.38 13.31
CA MET A 34 9.29 2.05 12.99
C MET A 34 9.91 3.20 12.19
N ARG A 35 11.23 3.34 12.29
CA ARG A 35 12.02 4.28 11.49
C ARG A 35 13.18 3.54 10.83
N PHE A 36 13.42 3.88 9.57
CA PHE A 36 14.50 3.33 8.76
C PHE A 36 15.25 4.52 8.15
N ASN A 37 16.53 4.69 8.50
CA ASN A 37 17.39 5.62 7.78
C ASN A 37 17.77 4.97 6.45
N LEU A 38 17.38 5.58 5.33
CA LEU A 38 17.63 5.02 4.01
C LEU A 38 19.10 5.17 3.58
N GLU A 39 19.88 6.03 4.24
CA GLU A 39 21.34 6.15 4.03
C GLU A 39 22.10 4.94 4.57
N ASP A 40 21.57 4.25 5.59
CA ASP A 40 22.16 3.03 6.14
C ASP A 40 22.03 1.82 5.18
N GLY A 41 21.17 1.95 4.16
CA GLY A 41 20.92 0.94 3.12
C GLY A 41 19.43 0.67 2.87
N PHE A 42 19.15 -0.17 1.88
CA PHE A 42 17.78 -0.53 1.49
C PHE A 42 17.14 -1.47 2.53
N PRO A 43 16.00 -1.11 3.18
CA PRO A 43 15.42 -1.84 4.32
C PRO A 43 14.63 -3.10 3.89
N LEU A 44 15.24 -3.97 3.08
CA LEU A 44 14.68 -5.28 2.75
C LEU A 44 14.92 -6.26 3.90
N VAL A 45 13.90 -7.02 4.30
CA VAL A 45 14.07 -8.08 5.31
C VAL A 45 15.13 -9.06 4.84
N THR A 46 16.14 -9.31 5.67
CA THR A 46 17.26 -10.23 5.39
C THR A 46 17.16 -11.54 6.15
N THR A 47 16.35 -11.61 7.22
CA THR A 47 16.16 -12.82 8.04
C THR A 47 15.28 -13.88 7.39
N LYS A 48 14.69 -13.57 6.24
CA LYS A 48 14.07 -14.52 5.31
C LYS A 48 14.22 -14.00 3.89
N LYS A 49 14.22 -14.89 2.90
CA LYS A 49 14.23 -14.47 1.49
C LYS A 49 12.91 -13.78 1.17
N VAL A 50 12.99 -12.57 0.61
CA VAL A 50 11.84 -11.80 0.13
C VAL A 50 11.77 -11.87 -1.39
N HIS A 51 10.57 -12.04 -1.94
CA HIS A 51 10.36 -12.07 -3.39
C HIS A 51 10.30 -10.64 -3.97
N LEU A 52 11.48 -9.99 -4.05
CA LEU A 52 11.62 -8.59 -4.45
C LEU A 52 11.01 -8.27 -5.82
N LYS A 53 11.02 -9.25 -6.75
CA LYS A 53 10.39 -9.12 -8.06
C LYS A 53 8.93 -8.69 -7.94
N SER A 54 8.12 -9.35 -7.11
CA SER A 54 6.71 -9.00 -6.94
C SER A 54 6.53 -7.58 -6.42
N ILE A 55 7.36 -7.16 -5.47
CA ILE A 55 7.28 -5.83 -4.85
C ILE A 55 7.54 -4.73 -5.89
N ILE A 56 8.57 -4.91 -6.74
CA ILE A 56 8.89 -3.94 -7.79
C ILE A 56 7.75 -3.84 -8.80
N TYR A 57 7.25 -4.97 -9.30
CA TYR A 57 6.17 -4.98 -10.28
C TYR A 57 4.86 -4.43 -9.70
N GLU A 58 4.53 -4.74 -8.45
CA GLU A 58 3.36 -4.16 -7.78
C GLU A 58 3.45 -2.63 -7.69
N LEU A 59 4.60 -2.09 -7.28
CA LEU A 59 4.79 -0.64 -7.22
C LEU A 59 4.67 0.02 -8.61
N LEU A 60 5.25 -0.58 -9.64
CA LEU A 60 5.12 -0.10 -11.02
C LEU A 60 3.66 -0.16 -11.49
N TRP A 61 2.92 -1.20 -11.13
CA TRP A 61 1.51 -1.36 -11.44
C TRP A 61 0.64 -0.30 -10.75
N PHE A 62 0.87 -0.02 -9.45
CA PHE A 62 0.24 1.11 -8.76
C PHE A 62 0.53 2.44 -9.46
N LEU A 63 1.80 2.68 -9.82
CA LEU A 63 2.20 3.90 -10.51
C LEU A 63 1.61 4.00 -11.91
N LYS A 64 1.28 2.90 -12.59
CA LYS A 64 0.54 2.94 -13.86
C LYS A 64 -0.93 3.33 -13.68
N GLY A 65 -1.44 3.32 -12.45
CA GLY A 65 -2.86 3.55 -12.17
C GLY A 65 -3.74 2.34 -12.45
N ASP A 66 -3.15 1.18 -12.67
CA ASP A 66 -3.84 -0.04 -13.06
C ASP A 66 -4.45 -0.73 -11.83
N THR A 67 -5.56 -1.45 -12.06
CA THR A 67 -6.33 -2.18 -11.05
C THR A 67 -6.73 -3.58 -11.52
N ASN A 68 -6.30 -3.98 -12.72
CA ASN A 68 -6.45 -5.34 -13.24
C ASN A 68 -5.13 -6.12 -13.11
N ILE A 69 -5.21 -7.39 -12.75
CA ILE A 69 -4.02 -8.23 -12.50
C ILE A 69 -3.36 -8.78 -13.76
N ALA A 70 -3.89 -8.55 -14.97
CA ALA A 70 -3.32 -9.05 -16.22
C ALA A 70 -1.85 -8.67 -16.39
N TRP A 71 -1.50 -7.39 -16.15
CA TRP A 71 -0.12 -6.92 -16.26
C TRP A 71 0.81 -7.55 -15.22
N LEU A 72 0.31 -7.81 -14.01
CA LEU A 72 1.07 -8.54 -12.98
C LEU A 72 1.31 -9.99 -13.42
N LYS A 73 0.28 -10.66 -13.96
CA LYS A 73 0.37 -12.04 -14.46
C LYS A 73 1.33 -12.18 -15.63
N GLU A 74 1.32 -11.26 -16.60
CA GLU A 74 2.30 -11.19 -17.69
C GLU A 74 3.74 -11.13 -17.16
N ASN A 75 3.94 -10.45 -16.03
CA ASN A 75 5.23 -10.34 -15.35
C ASN A 75 5.49 -11.45 -14.32
N LYS A 76 4.66 -12.50 -14.28
CA LYS A 76 4.75 -13.65 -13.38
C LYS A 76 4.65 -13.25 -11.90
N VAL A 77 3.71 -12.37 -11.59
CA VAL A 77 3.36 -11.93 -10.24
C VAL A 77 1.90 -12.28 -9.98
N SER A 78 1.65 -13.04 -8.91
CA SER A 78 0.33 -13.60 -8.57
C SER A 78 -0.17 -13.20 -7.18
N ILE A 79 0.44 -12.18 -6.55
CA ILE A 79 0.16 -11.79 -5.15
C ILE A 79 -1.22 -11.13 -4.96
N TRP A 80 -1.99 -10.94 -6.03
CA TRP A 80 -3.32 -10.35 -6.03
C TRP A 80 -4.40 -11.33 -6.54
N ASP A 81 -4.00 -12.56 -6.90
CA ASP A 81 -4.88 -13.53 -7.57
C ASP A 81 -6.09 -13.92 -6.70
N GLU A 82 -5.92 -13.99 -5.38
CA GLU A 82 -6.98 -14.41 -4.45
C GLU A 82 -8.10 -13.38 -4.26
N TRP A 83 -7.91 -12.13 -4.67
CA TRP A 83 -8.89 -11.05 -4.50
C TRP A 83 -9.55 -10.60 -5.79
N ALA A 84 -8.92 -10.84 -6.93
CA ALA A 84 -9.46 -10.44 -8.22
C ALA A 84 -10.71 -11.25 -8.57
N ASP A 85 -11.62 -10.66 -9.34
CA ASP A 85 -12.73 -11.41 -9.92
C ASP A 85 -12.34 -12.20 -11.17
N GLU A 86 -13.33 -12.82 -11.81
CA GLU A 86 -13.17 -13.65 -13.01
C GLU A 86 -12.52 -12.91 -14.19
N ASN A 87 -12.62 -11.57 -14.24
CA ASN A 87 -11.99 -10.75 -15.27
C ASN A 87 -10.61 -10.21 -14.85
N GLY A 88 -10.19 -10.49 -13.62
CA GLY A 88 -8.93 -10.01 -13.06
C GLY A 88 -9.04 -8.64 -12.39
N ASP A 89 -10.24 -8.10 -12.19
CA ASP A 89 -10.44 -6.76 -11.65
C ASP A 89 -10.50 -6.72 -10.11
N LEU A 90 -9.87 -5.71 -9.54
CA LEU A 90 -9.84 -5.45 -8.09
C LEU A 90 -10.75 -4.30 -7.65
N GLY A 91 -11.44 -3.65 -8.60
CA GLY A 91 -12.14 -2.39 -8.37
C GLY A 91 -11.17 -1.20 -8.21
N PRO A 92 -11.62 -0.05 -7.69
CA PRO A 92 -10.84 1.19 -7.66
C PRO A 92 -9.78 1.21 -6.53
N VAL A 93 -8.93 0.19 -6.45
CA VAL A 93 -7.85 0.08 -5.45
C VAL A 93 -6.68 1.03 -5.77
N TYR A 94 -5.77 1.17 -4.81
CA TYR A 94 -4.50 1.95 -4.83
C TYR A 94 -4.17 2.71 -6.12
N GLY A 95 -3.80 2.03 -7.21
CA GLY A 95 -3.39 2.67 -8.47
C GLY A 95 -4.40 3.68 -8.99
N LYS A 96 -5.69 3.31 -9.02
CA LYS A 96 -6.78 4.24 -9.39
C LYS A 96 -6.80 5.44 -8.46
N GLN A 97 -6.71 5.25 -7.15
CA GLN A 97 -6.73 6.37 -6.21
C GLN A 97 -5.50 7.26 -6.34
N TRP A 98 -4.32 6.68 -6.57
CA TRP A 98 -3.06 7.42 -6.66
C TRP A 98 -2.96 8.26 -7.93
N ARG A 99 -3.46 7.75 -9.05
CA ARG A 99 -3.32 8.39 -10.38
C ARG A 99 -4.59 9.05 -10.89
N SER A 100 -5.75 8.62 -10.40
CA SER A 100 -7.06 8.98 -10.93
C SER A 100 -8.15 9.04 -9.83
N TRP A 101 -7.89 9.75 -8.73
CA TRP A 101 -8.89 9.95 -7.67
C TRP A 101 -10.07 10.74 -8.22
N GLU A 102 -11.28 10.19 -8.15
CA GLU A 102 -12.50 10.87 -8.63
C GLU A 102 -13.18 11.61 -7.49
N GLY A 103 -13.35 12.93 -7.66
CA GLY A 103 -14.07 13.79 -6.73
C GLY A 103 -15.58 13.83 -7.01
N ALA A 104 -16.34 14.37 -6.05
CA ALA A 104 -17.80 14.47 -6.16
C ALA A 104 -18.28 15.35 -7.33
N ASP A 105 -17.42 16.22 -7.87
CA ASP A 105 -17.68 17.06 -9.04
C ASP A 105 -17.29 16.37 -10.37
N GLY A 106 -16.96 15.09 -10.33
CA GLY A 106 -16.52 14.29 -11.49
C GLY A 106 -15.09 14.58 -11.94
N LYS A 107 -14.36 15.47 -11.25
CA LYS A 107 -12.95 15.74 -11.58
C LYS A 107 -12.07 14.63 -11.06
N THR A 108 -11.04 14.35 -11.86
CA THR A 108 -10.01 13.37 -11.52
C THR A 108 -8.74 14.08 -11.04
N VAL A 109 -8.13 13.58 -9.97
CA VAL A 109 -6.88 14.11 -9.37
C VAL A 109 -5.79 13.04 -9.44
N ASP A 110 -4.67 13.39 -10.10
CA ASP A 110 -3.44 12.59 -10.10
C ASP A 110 -2.54 13.05 -8.93
N GLN A 111 -2.68 12.37 -7.78
CA GLN A 111 -1.98 12.71 -6.55
C GLN A 111 -0.46 12.50 -6.68
N VAL A 112 -0.01 11.54 -7.49
CA VAL A 112 1.42 11.27 -7.71
C VAL A 112 2.07 12.43 -8.48
N SER A 113 1.42 12.87 -9.57
CA SER A 113 1.94 13.98 -10.36
C SER A 113 1.97 15.29 -9.58
N ASP A 114 0.91 15.58 -8.81
CA ASP A 114 0.85 16.77 -7.95
C ASP A 114 1.93 16.73 -6.86
N LEU A 115 2.11 15.57 -6.19
CA LEU A 115 3.17 15.39 -5.21
C LEU A 115 4.56 15.68 -5.79
N ILE A 116 4.89 15.09 -6.95
CA ILE A 116 6.19 15.30 -7.61
C ILE A 116 6.38 16.77 -8.00
N HIS A 117 5.31 17.44 -8.43
CA HIS A 117 5.35 18.86 -8.72
C HIS A 117 5.64 19.68 -7.44
N GLN A 118 4.90 19.44 -6.36
CA GLN A 118 5.06 20.14 -5.09
C GLN A 118 6.43 19.90 -4.46
N LEU A 119 7.00 18.69 -4.54
CA LEU A 119 8.37 18.43 -4.08
C LEU A 119 9.42 19.28 -4.82
N LYS A 120 9.16 19.65 -6.08
CA LYS A 120 10.07 20.47 -6.87
C LYS A 120 9.86 21.97 -6.66
N THR A 121 8.63 22.41 -6.42
CA THR A 121 8.27 23.84 -6.41
C THR A 121 7.95 24.40 -5.04
N ASN A 122 7.60 23.55 -4.07
CA ASN A 122 7.19 23.91 -2.72
C ASN A 122 7.55 22.79 -1.71
N PRO A 123 8.84 22.46 -1.56
CA PRO A 123 9.29 21.31 -0.77
C PRO A 123 8.92 21.43 0.73
N ASP A 124 8.85 22.65 1.28
CA ASP A 124 8.49 22.89 2.68
C ASP A 124 6.99 22.71 2.98
N SER A 125 6.19 22.36 1.96
CA SER A 125 4.78 22.10 2.11
C SER A 125 4.53 20.99 3.12
N ARG A 126 3.70 21.27 4.13
CA ARG A 126 3.27 20.26 5.12
C ARG A 126 2.09 19.42 4.65
N ARG A 127 1.78 19.47 3.34
CA ARG A 127 0.59 18.88 2.71
C ARG A 127 0.94 17.93 1.57
N LEU A 128 2.18 17.45 1.51
CA LEU A 128 2.68 16.50 0.50
C LEU A 128 2.15 15.10 0.79
N ILE A 129 0.88 14.83 0.47
CA ILE A 129 0.14 13.64 0.90
C ILE A 129 -0.42 12.89 -0.31
N ILE A 130 -0.39 11.57 -0.24
CA ILE A 130 -1.19 10.69 -1.09
C ILE A 130 -2.09 9.83 -0.20
N SER A 131 -3.38 9.78 -0.54
CA SER A 131 -4.38 8.94 0.12
C SER A 131 -4.94 7.91 -0.85
N ALA A 132 -5.06 6.66 -0.40
CA ALA A 132 -5.84 5.62 -1.06
C ALA A 132 -7.24 5.47 -0.45
N TRP A 133 -7.55 6.20 0.63
CA TRP A 133 -8.78 6.02 1.40
C TRP A 133 -9.94 6.87 0.87
N ASN A 134 -10.44 6.53 -0.32
CA ASN A 134 -11.64 7.15 -0.87
C ASN A 134 -12.89 6.46 -0.33
N VAL A 135 -13.57 7.11 0.63
CA VAL A 135 -14.72 6.56 1.36
C VAL A 135 -15.85 6.12 0.43
N ALA A 136 -16.11 6.86 -0.65
CA ALA A 136 -17.18 6.54 -1.60
C ALA A 136 -16.85 5.29 -2.43
N ASP A 137 -15.57 5.04 -2.68
CA ASP A 137 -15.11 3.92 -3.49
C ASP A 137 -14.90 2.62 -2.68
N LEU A 138 -14.80 2.69 -1.35
CA LEU A 138 -14.50 1.53 -0.50
C LEU A 138 -15.41 0.31 -0.76
N PRO A 139 -16.74 0.44 -0.92
CA PRO A 139 -17.61 -0.72 -1.20
C PRO A 139 -17.35 -1.38 -2.55
N HIS A 140 -16.67 -0.70 -3.47
CA HIS A 140 -16.35 -1.18 -4.81
C HIS A 140 -14.97 -1.84 -4.91
N MET A 141 -14.15 -1.73 -3.86
CA MET A 141 -12.83 -2.36 -3.80
C MET A 141 -12.94 -3.81 -3.32
N LYS A 142 -12.25 -4.74 -3.98
CA LYS A 142 -12.18 -6.15 -3.52
C LYS A 142 -11.48 -6.28 -2.16
N LEU A 143 -10.58 -5.35 -1.85
CA LEU A 143 -9.95 -5.22 -0.54
C LEU A 143 -9.77 -3.74 -0.20
N MET A 144 -10.12 -3.35 1.03
CA MET A 144 -9.88 -1.98 1.49
C MET A 144 -8.38 -1.69 1.61
N PRO A 145 -7.93 -0.43 1.40
CA PRO A 145 -6.52 -0.09 1.42
C PRO A 145 -5.85 -0.33 2.78
N CYS A 146 -4.83 -1.19 2.82
CA CYS A 146 -4.04 -1.43 4.04
C CYS A 146 -3.03 -0.30 4.28
N HIS A 147 -2.28 0.10 3.25
CA HIS A 147 -1.43 1.30 3.27
C HIS A 147 -2.26 2.49 2.76
N CYS A 148 -3.05 3.05 3.67
CA CYS A 148 -4.13 3.98 3.36
C CYS A 148 -3.68 5.42 3.05
N LEU A 149 -2.58 5.88 3.64
CA LEU A 149 -2.09 7.25 3.52
C LEU A 149 -0.59 7.30 3.77
N PHE A 150 0.10 8.13 2.99
CA PHE A 150 1.51 8.45 3.22
C PHE A 150 1.78 9.92 2.92
N GLN A 151 2.79 10.45 3.62
CA GLN A 151 3.18 11.85 3.57
C GLN A 151 4.69 11.96 3.35
N PHE A 152 5.08 12.90 2.49
CA PHE A 152 6.47 13.31 2.28
C PHE A 152 6.78 14.57 3.11
N TYR A 153 8.07 14.79 3.33
CA TYR A 153 8.62 15.89 4.10
C TYR A 153 9.90 16.37 3.43
#